data_AF-A0A7K2QMI2-F1
#
_entry.id   AF-A0A7K2QMI2-F1
#
_cell.length_a   1.000
_cell.length_b   1.000
_cell.length_c   1.000
_cell.angle_alpha   90.00
_cell.angle_beta   90.00
_cell.angle_gamma   90.00
#
_symmetry.space_group_name_H-M   'P 1'
#
loop_
_entity.id
_entity.type
_entity.pdbx_description
1 polymer ?
#
loop_
_entity_poly.entity_id
_entity_poly.type
_entity_poly.pdbx_seq_one_letter_code
_entity_poly.pdbx_strand_id
1 'polypeptide(L)'
;DPQDPVRLYASRVLGSVAEEAAGFPGGAGVPVRVPGAAALPRILEIQRALRALQRHRPPGPPTRLVLDEPATAEASARALGLVIPVLRPESRREATVRLVMDASPSMAVWHDMFEELRSVCERLGAFRDVQVHYLHRLGDGRAAVGRGTGPGTRLRSGDQLRDPTGRALTMVVSDCAGPLWREGEAQRLLHRWAECSPCVVVQPLPQRLWSRSWLPTERGVLTRAEGGSGKLRFRPD
;
A
#
# COMPACT_ATOMS: atom_id res chain seq x y z
N ASP A 1 4.08 13.62 -20.35
CA ASP A 1 5.22 14.53 -20.28
C ASP A 1 6.50 13.71 -20.43
N PRO A 2 7.26 13.82 -21.52
CA PRO A 2 8.46 13.01 -21.71
C PRO A 2 9.59 13.59 -20.85
N GLN A 3 10.00 12.83 -19.83
CA GLN A 3 11.07 13.23 -18.92
C GLN A 3 12.41 13.33 -19.66
N ASP A 4 13.11 14.44 -19.42
CA ASP A 4 14.37 14.81 -20.06
C ASP A 4 15.50 13.81 -19.76
N PRO A 5 16.38 13.50 -20.74
CA PRO A 5 17.46 12.53 -20.55
C PRO A 5 18.53 13.06 -19.58
N VAL A 6 18.84 12.25 -18.57
CA VAL A 6 19.87 12.56 -17.57
C VAL A 6 21.27 12.31 -18.17
N ARG A 7 22.10 13.35 -18.20
CA ARG A 7 23.51 13.25 -18.63
C ARG A 7 24.37 12.66 -17.52
N LEU A 8 25.19 11.67 -17.85
CA LEU A 8 26.07 10.95 -16.92
C LEU A 8 27.44 11.64 -16.69
N TYR A 9 27.67 12.82 -17.27
CA TYR A 9 28.91 13.59 -17.12
C TYR A 9 28.60 15.05 -16.78
N ALA A 10 29.33 15.58 -15.78
CA ALA A 10 29.23 16.97 -15.35
C ALA A 10 29.66 17.90 -16.50
N SER A 11 28.80 18.85 -16.86
CA SER A 11 29.21 19.97 -17.72
C SER A 11 30.23 20.80 -16.97
N ARG A 12 31.50 20.69 -17.38
CA ARG A 12 32.58 21.56 -16.91
C ARG A 12 32.22 22.99 -17.31
N VAL A 13 31.82 23.81 -16.35
CA VAL A 13 31.78 25.27 -16.53
C VAL A 13 33.24 25.72 -16.53
N LEU A 14 33.82 25.84 -17.72
CA LEU A 14 35.12 26.48 -17.90
C LEU A 14 34.87 27.96 -18.19
N GLY A 15 35.29 28.79 -17.25
CA GLY A 15 35.41 30.22 -17.43
C GLY A 15 36.33 30.56 -18.61
N SER A 16 36.04 31.69 -19.22
CA SER A 16 36.66 32.26 -20.41
C SER A 16 38.19 32.25 -20.39
N VAL A 17 38.81 31.44 -21.26
CA VAL A 17 40.09 31.77 -21.91
C VAL A 17 40.07 31.14 -23.31
N ALA A 18 40.44 31.92 -24.32
CA ALA A 18 40.50 31.54 -25.73
C ALA A 18 41.71 30.63 -26.05
N GLU A 19 41.59 29.92 -27.19
CA GLU A 19 42.60 29.13 -27.92
C GLU A 19 43.07 27.80 -27.29
N GLU A 20 42.53 26.67 -27.75
CA GLU A 20 43.03 25.90 -28.91
C GLU A 20 42.14 24.66 -29.08
N ALA A 21 41.66 24.42 -30.29
CA ALA A 21 40.76 23.32 -30.61
C ALA A 21 41.49 21.96 -30.61
N ALA A 22 41.71 21.39 -29.43
CA ALA A 22 41.87 19.95 -29.29
C ALA A 22 40.47 19.31 -29.40
N GLY A 23 40.08 18.96 -30.62
CA GLY A 23 38.82 18.29 -30.91
C GLY A 23 38.69 16.98 -30.12
N PHE A 24 37.89 17.00 -29.05
CA PHE A 24 37.32 15.76 -28.56
C PHE A 24 36.42 15.23 -29.69
N PRO A 25 36.59 13.97 -30.12
CA PRO A 25 35.70 13.41 -31.13
C PRO A 25 34.28 13.55 -30.59
N GLY A 26 33.48 14.35 -31.30
CA GLY A 26 32.04 14.47 -31.08
C GLY A 26 31.39 13.15 -31.44
N GLY A 27 31.63 12.14 -30.62
CA GLY A 27 30.89 10.89 -30.67
C GLY A 27 29.45 11.24 -30.35
N ALA A 28 28.59 11.17 -31.36
CA ALA A 28 27.16 11.15 -31.17
C ALA A 28 26.84 9.95 -30.26
N GLY A 29 26.71 10.21 -28.97
CA GLY A 29 26.34 9.20 -28.00
C GLY A 29 24.94 8.70 -28.34
N VAL A 30 24.79 7.40 -28.56
CA VAL A 30 23.48 6.78 -28.73
C VAL A 30 22.82 6.74 -27.36
N PRO A 31 21.64 7.35 -27.17
CA PRO A 31 20.93 7.25 -25.91
C PRO A 31 20.51 5.79 -25.69
N VAL A 32 21.14 5.12 -24.73
CA VAL A 32 20.79 3.76 -24.33
C VAL A 32 19.86 3.86 -23.11
N ARG A 33 18.67 3.28 -23.23
CA ARG A 33 17.77 3.12 -22.09
C ARG A 33 18.28 2.00 -21.20
N VAL A 34 18.78 2.38 -20.03
CA VAL A 34 19.11 1.42 -18.98
C VAL A 34 17.87 1.20 -18.11
N PRO A 35 17.49 -0.06 -17.80
CA PRO A 35 16.43 -0.33 -16.83
C PRO A 35 16.76 0.35 -15.49
N GLY A 36 15.81 1.10 -14.93
CA GLY A 36 15.94 1.64 -13.58
C GLY A 36 16.13 0.50 -12.58
N ALA A 37 16.92 0.74 -11.52
CA ALA A 37 17.01 -0.20 -10.42
C ALA A 37 15.64 -0.38 -9.76
N ALA A 38 15.29 -1.62 -9.40
CA ALA A 38 14.04 -1.89 -8.69
C ALA A 38 13.99 -1.10 -7.38
N ALA A 39 12.92 -0.34 -7.18
CA ALA A 39 12.75 0.53 -6.01
C ALA A 39 12.36 -0.27 -4.75
N LEU A 40 11.68 -1.41 -4.92
CA LEU A 40 11.34 -2.35 -3.85
C LEU A 40 12.36 -3.50 -3.82
N PRO A 41 13.24 -3.55 -2.80
CA PRO A 41 14.23 -4.62 -2.71
C PRO A 41 13.55 -5.97 -2.47
N ARG A 42 14.16 -7.05 -2.98
CA ARG A 42 13.75 -8.45 -2.72
C ARG A 42 12.27 -8.73 -3.03
N ILE A 43 11.76 -8.17 -4.13
CA ILE A 43 10.36 -8.28 -4.57
C ILE A 43 9.77 -9.71 -4.52
N LEU A 44 10.56 -10.73 -4.88
CA LEU A 44 10.11 -12.13 -4.85
C LEU A 44 9.83 -12.63 -3.44
N GLU A 45 10.60 -12.19 -2.46
CA GLU A 45 10.40 -12.56 -1.07
C GLU A 45 9.17 -11.86 -0.49
N ILE A 46 8.98 -10.59 -0.83
CA ILE A 46 7.77 -9.84 -0.46
C ILE A 46 6.54 -10.52 -1.06
N GLN A 47 6.57 -10.86 -2.35
CA GLN A 47 5.49 -11.62 -2.99
C GLN A 47 5.21 -12.95 -2.26
N ARG A 48 6.26 -13.72 -1.92
CA ARG A 48 6.10 -14.99 -1.18
C ARG A 48 5.50 -14.76 0.21
N ALA A 49 5.95 -13.74 0.95
CA ALA A 49 5.42 -13.41 2.28
C ALA A 49 3.94 -13.01 2.20
N LEU A 50 3.58 -12.19 1.21
CA LEU A 50 2.20 -11.73 1.03
C LEU A 50 1.26 -12.83 0.52
N ARG A 51 1.75 -13.95 -0.04
CA ARG A 51 0.88 -15.10 -0.40
C ARG A 51 0.07 -15.64 0.77
N ALA A 52 0.55 -15.48 2.01
CA ALA A 52 -0.23 -15.82 3.19
C ALA A 52 -1.60 -15.09 3.23
N LEU A 53 -1.69 -13.89 2.65
CA LEU A 53 -2.92 -13.11 2.56
C LEU A 53 -3.95 -13.69 1.59
N GLN A 54 -3.58 -14.59 0.67
CA GLN A 54 -4.55 -15.29 -0.17
C GLN A 54 -5.48 -16.19 0.65
N ARG A 55 -5.05 -16.62 1.84
CA ARG A 55 -5.85 -17.39 2.80
C ARG A 55 -6.60 -16.51 3.79
N HIS A 56 -6.43 -15.19 3.73
CA HIS A 56 -7.12 -14.27 4.62
C HIS A 56 -8.62 -14.32 4.35
N ARG A 57 -9.39 -14.68 5.38
CA ARG A 57 -10.84 -14.59 5.36
C ARG A 57 -11.26 -13.49 6.34
N PRO A 58 -12.05 -12.50 5.88
CA PRO A 58 -12.58 -11.49 6.78
C PRO A 58 -13.54 -12.14 7.78
N PRO A 59 -13.64 -11.61 9.00
CA PRO A 59 -14.52 -12.15 10.03
C PRO A 59 -16.01 -11.89 9.76
N GLY A 60 -16.35 -10.88 8.94
CA GLY A 60 -17.73 -10.51 8.64
C GLY A 60 -18.47 -11.47 7.70
N PRO A 61 -19.82 -11.46 7.70
CA PRO A 61 -20.64 -12.30 6.83
C PRO A 61 -20.39 -11.99 5.35
N PRO A 62 -20.42 -12.98 4.45
CA PRO A 62 -20.03 -12.83 3.05
C PRO A 62 -20.81 -11.71 2.35
N THR A 63 -20.11 -10.87 1.58
CA THR A 63 -20.74 -9.72 0.89
C THR A 63 -21.60 -10.13 -0.29
N ARG A 64 -21.31 -11.28 -0.89
CA ARG A 64 -22.00 -11.75 -2.08
C ARG A 64 -22.48 -13.17 -1.86
N LEU A 65 -23.79 -13.29 -1.94
CA LEU A 65 -24.48 -14.57 -2.01
C LEU A 65 -24.86 -14.83 -3.46
N VAL A 66 -24.70 -16.06 -3.90
CA VAL A 66 -25.15 -16.54 -5.20
C VAL A 66 -26.22 -17.59 -5.00
N LEU A 67 -27.14 -17.70 -5.94
CA LEU A 67 -28.15 -18.74 -5.92
C LEU A 67 -27.44 -20.10 -6.02
N ASP A 68 -27.69 -20.96 -5.06
CA ASP A 68 -27.38 -22.37 -5.16
C ASP A 68 -28.49 -22.99 -6.00
N GLU A 69 -28.30 -22.99 -7.32
CA GLU A 69 -29.26 -23.52 -8.28
C GLU A 69 -29.73 -24.95 -7.94
N PRO A 70 -28.84 -25.94 -7.67
CA PRO A 70 -29.30 -27.27 -7.31
C PRO A 70 -30.05 -27.31 -5.97
N ALA A 71 -29.57 -26.62 -4.93
CA ALA A 71 -30.29 -26.59 -3.66
C ALA A 71 -31.64 -25.85 -3.74
N THR A 72 -31.73 -24.83 -4.60
CA THR A 72 -32.96 -24.10 -4.90
C THR A 72 -33.97 -24.98 -5.60
N ALA A 73 -33.55 -25.73 -6.63
CA ALA A 73 -34.41 -26.66 -7.35
C ALA A 73 -34.97 -27.73 -6.40
N GLU A 74 -34.10 -28.30 -5.58
CA GLU A 74 -34.43 -29.29 -4.57
C GLU A 74 -35.41 -28.76 -3.50
N ALA A 75 -35.15 -27.56 -2.95
CA ALA A 75 -36.03 -26.94 -1.97
C ALA A 75 -37.40 -26.58 -2.56
N SER A 76 -37.42 -26.08 -3.80
CA SER A 76 -38.64 -25.73 -4.52
C SER A 76 -39.49 -26.96 -4.86
N ALA A 77 -38.85 -28.07 -5.27
CA ALA A 77 -39.54 -29.33 -5.55
C ALA A 77 -40.31 -29.86 -4.32
N ARG A 78 -39.76 -29.65 -3.12
CA ARG A 78 -40.39 -30.05 -1.85
C ARG A 78 -41.47 -29.08 -1.36
N ALA A 79 -41.53 -27.86 -1.90
CA ALA A 79 -42.39 -26.79 -1.40
C ALA A 79 -43.75 -26.70 -2.12
N LEU A 80 -44.20 -27.78 -2.77
CA LEU A 80 -45.55 -27.94 -3.33
C LEU A 80 -46.01 -26.74 -4.20
N GLY A 81 -45.13 -26.28 -5.10
CA GLY A 81 -45.43 -25.22 -6.08
C GLY A 81 -44.82 -23.84 -5.76
N LEU A 82 -44.10 -23.70 -4.64
CA LEU A 82 -43.36 -22.48 -4.31
C LEU A 82 -41.89 -22.58 -4.75
N VAL A 83 -41.35 -21.50 -5.33
CA VAL A 83 -39.92 -21.37 -5.62
C VAL A 83 -39.19 -20.87 -4.37
N ILE A 84 -38.31 -21.69 -3.81
CA ILE A 84 -37.56 -21.40 -2.58
C ILE A 84 -36.07 -21.19 -2.91
N PRO A 85 -35.61 -19.93 -3.03
CA PRO A 85 -34.21 -19.65 -3.34
C PRO A 85 -33.31 -20.03 -2.16
N VAL A 86 -32.32 -20.87 -2.44
CA VAL A 86 -31.25 -21.21 -1.50
C VAL A 86 -30.00 -20.44 -1.92
N LEU A 87 -29.43 -19.68 -1.00
CA LEU A 87 -28.28 -18.82 -1.25
C LEU A 87 -27.02 -19.41 -0.61
N ARG A 88 -25.90 -19.37 -1.33
CA ARG A 88 -24.58 -19.76 -0.80
C ARG A 88 -23.55 -18.64 -0.95
N PRO A 89 -22.56 -18.56 -0.07
CA PRO A 89 -21.45 -17.61 -0.20
C PRO A 89 -20.70 -17.80 -1.52
N GLU A 90 -20.40 -16.71 -2.23
CA GLU A 90 -19.47 -16.77 -3.36
C GLU A 90 -18.04 -16.97 -2.81
N SER A 91 -17.37 -18.06 -3.18
CA SER A 91 -16.02 -18.45 -2.72
C SER A 91 -14.88 -17.48 -3.15
N ARG A 92 -15.18 -16.25 -3.55
CA ARG A 92 -14.19 -15.32 -4.12
C ARG A 92 -13.52 -14.47 -3.05
N ARG A 93 -12.40 -13.85 -3.46
CA ARG A 93 -11.60 -12.93 -2.65
C ARG A 93 -12.52 -11.86 -2.08
N GLU A 94 -12.62 -11.78 -0.77
CA GLU A 94 -13.47 -10.82 -0.08
C GLU A 94 -12.68 -9.61 0.46
N ALA A 95 -11.38 -9.80 0.66
CA ALA A 95 -10.52 -8.80 1.25
C ALA A 95 -10.16 -7.69 0.26
N THR A 96 -10.15 -6.46 0.72
CA THR A 96 -9.61 -5.30 -0.01
C THR A 96 -8.31 -4.88 0.65
N VAL A 97 -7.28 -4.54 -0.12
CA VAL A 97 -6.10 -3.88 0.44
C VAL A 97 -6.19 -2.38 0.20
N ARG A 98 -5.93 -1.59 1.23
CA ARG A 98 -5.83 -0.13 1.17
C ARG A 98 -4.36 0.24 1.33
N LEU A 99 -3.76 0.73 0.25
CA LEU A 99 -2.41 1.25 0.23
C LEU A 99 -2.49 2.75 0.48
N VAL A 100 -1.97 3.21 1.62
CA VAL A 100 -2.03 4.60 2.04
C VAL A 100 -0.61 5.17 2.07
N MET A 101 -0.24 5.99 1.09
CA MET A 101 1.06 6.64 1.06
C MET A 101 1.02 7.96 1.83
N ASP A 102 1.96 8.17 2.74
CA ASP A 102 2.19 9.48 3.36
C ASP A 102 2.55 10.52 2.27
N ALA A 103 1.88 11.68 2.30
CA ALA A 103 2.06 12.74 1.30
C ALA A 103 3.04 13.84 1.76
N SER A 104 3.83 13.60 2.81
CA SER A 104 4.88 14.53 3.24
C SER A 104 6.00 14.64 2.20
N PRO A 105 6.73 15.78 2.15
CA PRO A 105 7.75 16.01 1.12
C PRO A 105 8.86 14.95 1.05
N SER A 106 9.22 14.35 2.19
CA SER A 106 10.23 13.28 2.26
C SER A 106 9.78 11.99 1.57
N MET A 107 8.49 11.86 1.26
CA MET A 107 7.92 10.69 0.60
C MET A 107 8.05 10.71 -0.92
N ALA A 108 8.46 11.84 -1.52
CA ALA A 108 8.63 11.97 -2.97
C ALA A 108 9.61 10.92 -3.54
N VAL A 109 10.72 10.65 -2.85
CA VAL A 109 11.74 9.67 -3.29
C VAL A 109 11.28 8.21 -3.16
N TRP A 110 10.15 7.97 -2.49
CA TRP A 110 9.61 6.63 -2.25
C TRP A 110 8.41 6.29 -3.15
N HIS A 111 8.05 7.16 -4.10
CA HIS A 111 6.90 6.98 -4.98
C HIS A 111 7.02 5.73 -5.86
N ASP A 112 8.19 5.51 -6.47
CA ASP A 112 8.42 4.32 -7.31
C ASP A 112 8.29 3.02 -6.50
N MET A 113 8.78 3.01 -5.26
CA MET A 113 8.64 1.87 -4.35
C MET A 113 7.17 1.62 -3.97
N PHE A 114 6.39 2.68 -3.78
CA PHE A 114 4.95 2.59 -3.53
C PHE A 114 4.19 1.98 -4.72
N GLU A 115 4.48 2.42 -5.95
CA GLU A 115 3.86 1.86 -7.15
C GLU A 115 4.30 0.41 -7.42
N GLU A 116 5.55 0.05 -7.12
CA GLU A 116 5.99 -1.35 -7.16
C GLU A 116 5.24 -2.22 -6.14
N LEU A 117 5.09 -1.76 -4.90
CA LEU A 117 4.32 -2.45 -3.87
C LEU A 117 2.85 -2.61 -4.30
N ARG A 118 2.25 -1.57 -4.86
CA ARG A 118 0.90 -1.62 -5.44
C ARG A 118 0.81 -2.69 -6.51
N SER A 119 1.74 -2.72 -7.45
CA SER A 119 1.75 -3.71 -8.52
C SER A 119 1.91 -5.13 -7.98
N VAL A 120 2.70 -5.32 -6.92
CA VAL A 120 2.79 -6.61 -6.20
C VAL A 120 1.42 -7.01 -5.64
N CYS A 121 0.72 -6.11 -4.95
CA CYS A 121 -0.60 -6.38 -4.38
C CYS A 121 -1.65 -6.71 -5.46
N GLU A 122 -1.63 -6.01 -6.59
CA GLU A 122 -2.53 -6.26 -7.73
C GLU A 122 -2.27 -7.65 -8.35
N ARG A 123 -1.00 -8.01 -8.58
CA ARG A 123 -0.60 -9.29 -9.19
C ARG A 123 -0.72 -10.48 -8.24
N LEU A 124 -0.66 -10.27 -6.93
CA LEU A 124 -0.74 -11.32 -5.92
C LEU A 124 -2.06 -12.10 -6.01
N GLY A 125 -3.14 -11.44 -6.44
CA GLY A 125 -4.44 -12.05 -6.49
C GLY A 125 -4.93 -12.55 -5.13
N ALA A 126 -4.58 -11.86 -4.04
CA ALA A 126 -5.16 -12.11 -2.72
C ALA A 126 -6.42 -11.27 -2.49
N PHE A 127 -6.50 -10.12 -3.15
CA PHE A 127 -7.50 -9.10 -2.87
C PHE A 127 -8.57 -9.04 -3.97
N ARG A 128 -9.78 -8.70 -3.55
CA ARG A 128 -10.90 -8.31 -4.42
C ARG A 128 -10.59 -7.00 -5.14
N ASP A 129 -9.96 -6.08 -4.42
CA ASP A 129 -9.72 -4.71 -4.83
C ASP A 129 -8.44 -4.17 -4.16
N VAL A 130 -7.73 -3.30 -4.86
CA VAL A 130 -6.52 -2.60 -4.40
C VAL A 130 -6.80 -1.11 -4.45
N GLN A 131 -6.96 -0.50 -3.29
CA GLN A 131 -7.34 0.90 -3.15
C GLN A 131 -6.15 1.75 -2.78
N VAL A 132 -5.82 2.73 -3.61
CA VAL A 132 -4.75 3.70 -3.34
C VAL A 132 -5.32 4.96 -2.69
N HIS A 133 -4.67 5.39 -1.62
CA HIS A 133 -4.96 6.60 -0.89
C HIS A 133 -3.66 7.32 -0.53
N TYR A 134 -3.76 8.61 -0.26
CA TYR A 134 -2.66 9.43 0.21
C TYR A 134 -3.05 10.10 1.52
N LEU A 135 -2.17 10.04 2.52
CA LEU A 135 -2.35 10.62 3.85
C LEU A 135 -1.75 12.02 3.87
N HIS A 136 -2.62 13.01 4.09
CA HIS A 136 -2.33 14.43 4.05
C HIS A 136 -2.50 15.06 5.43
N ARG A 137 -1.73 16.12 5.69
CA ARG A 137 -1.94 17.01 6.83
C ARG A 137 -2.78 18.20 6.38
N LEU A 138 -3.90 18.45 7.05
CA LEU A 138 -4.66 19.67 6.86
C LEU A 138 -3.99 20.87 7.55
N GLY A 139 -4.39 22.09 7.18
CA GLY A 139 -3.86 23.31 7.79
C GLY A 139 -4.06 23.38 9.31
N ASP A 140 -5.15 22.78 9.80
CA ASP A 140 -5.48 22.64 11.22
C ASP A 140 -4.76 21.48 11.93
N GLY A 141 -3.85 20.78 11.24
CA GLY A 141 -3.08 19.66 11.77
C GLY A 141 -3.74 18.30 11.64
N ARG A 142 -5.04 18.22 11.33
CA ARG A 142 -5.76 16.94 11.26
C ARG A 142 -5.28 16.09 10.09
N ALA A 143 -5.31 14.78 10.31
CA ALA A 143 -5.05 13.80 9.27
C ALA A 143 -6.24 13.67 8.30
N ALA A 144 -5.97 13.80 7.01
CA ALA A 144 -6.94 13.61 5.94
C ALA A 144 -6.44 12.61 4.90
N VAL A 145 -7.36 11.98 4.20
CA VAL A 145 -7.06 11.05 3.10
C VAL A 145 -7.61 11.58 1.79
N GLY A 146 -6.81 11.44 0.73
CA GLY A 146 -7.16 11.78 -0.65
C GLY A 146 -6.89 10.61 -1.59
N ARG A 147 -7.25 10.78 -2.87
CA ARG A 147 -6.95 9.80 -3.94
C ARG A 147 -5.77 10.20 -4.83
N GLY A 148 -5.10 11.29 -4.48
CA GLY A 148 -3.90 11.78 -5.16
C GLY A 148 -3.08 12.69 -4.26
N THR A 149 -1.94 13.12 -4.75
CA THR A 149 -0.99 14.03 -4.06
C THR A 149 -1.18 15.51 -4.42
N GLY A 150 -1.86 15.80 -5.54
CA GLY A 150 -1.97 17.15 -6.08
C GLY A 150 -2.97 18.07 -5.36
N PRO A 151 -2.85 19.40 -5.55
CA PRO A 151 -3.64 20.42 -4.83
C PRO A 151 -5.15 20.41 -5.11
N GLY A 152 -5.61 19.70 -6.14
CA GLY A 152 -7.04 19.50 -6.43
C GLY A 152 -7.64 18.22 -5.83
N THR A 153 -6.86 17.45 -5.06
CA THR A 153 -7.35 16.19 -4.51
C THR A 153 -8.44 16.45 -3.47
N ARG A 154 -9.56 15.75 -3.62
CA ARG A 154 -10.67 15.83 -2.67
C ARG A 154 -10.27 15.13 -1.38
N LEU A 155 -9.99 15.91 -0.34
CA LEU A 155 -9.63 15.41 0.98
C LEU A 155 -10.86 15.05 1.81
N ARG A 156 -10.71 14.01 2.63
CA ARG A 156 -11.71 13.48 3.56
C ARG A 156 -11.05 13.16 4.89
N SER A 157 -11.85 13.07 5.97
CA SER A 157 -11.32 12.61 7.25
C SER A 157 -10.65 11.23 7.08
N GLY A 158 -9.48 11.05 7.71
CA GLY A 158 -8.82 9.74 7.76
C GLY A 158 -9.69 8.64 8.36
N ASP A 159 -10.68 8.99 9.19
CA ASP A 159 -11.63 8.04 9.76
C ASP A 159 -12.51 7.34 8.72
N GLN A 160 -12.60 7.85 7.48
CA GLN A 160 -13.32 7.16 6.39
C GLN A 160 -12.68 5.82 6.01
N LEU A 161 -11.40 5.60 6.34
CA LEU A 161 -10.75 4.31 6.12
C LEU A 161 -10.96 3.34 7.28
N ARG A 162 -11.73 3.69 8.32
CA ARG A 162 -12.22 2.69 9.29
C ARG A 162 -13.14 1.70 8.57
N ASP A 163 -12.89 0.42 8.78
CA ASP A 163 -13.74 -0.64 8.27
C ASP A 163 -14.15 -1.59 9.38
N PRO A 164 -15.34 -1.40 9.99
CA PRO A 164 -15.85 -2.29 11.03
C PRO A 164 -16.16 -3.70 10.52
N THR A 165 -16.22 -3.91 9.20
CA THR A 165 -16.45 -5.25 8.63
C THR A 165 -15.20 -6.14 8.65
N GLY A 166 -14.01 -5.56 8.90
CA GLY A 166 -12.74 -6.26 8.92
C GLY A 166 -12.33 -6.83 7.55
N ARG A 167 -12.91 -6.33 6.45
CA ARG A 167 -12.65 -6.76 5.07
C ARG A 167 -11.47 -6.04 4.45
N ALA A 168 -11.14 -4.86 4.96
CA ALA A 168 -9.99 -4.10 4.52
C ALA A 168 -8.74 -4.45 5.34
N LEU A 169 -7.63 -4.65 4.64
CA LEU A 169 -6.29 -4.63 5.22
C LEU A 169 -5.63 -3.31 4.81
N THR A 170 -5.19 -2.52 5.79
CA THR A 170 -4.60 -1.19 5.52
C THR A 170 -3.09 -1.26 5.66
N MET A 171 -2.37 -0.93 4.58
CA MET A 171 -0.91 -0.79 4.57
C MET A 171 -0.56 0.68 4.39
N VAL A 172 0.05 1.27 5.42
CA VAL A 172 0.51 2.67 5.38
C VAL A 172 1.98 2.70 5.01
N VAL A 173 2.33 3.37 3.92
CA VAL A 173 3.72 3.55 3.50
C VAL A 173 4.18 4.93 3.95
N SER A 174 5.10 4.98 4.92
CA SER A 174 5.54 6.24 5.51
C SER A 174 6.93 6.11 6.13
N ASP A 175 7.73 7.16 5.98
CA ASP A 175 8.99 7.32 6.71
C ASP A 175 8.80 7.67 8.20
N CYS A 176 7.56 7.90 8.63
CA CYS A 176 7.16 8.28 9.98
C CYS A 176 7.90 9.51 10.53
N ALA A 177 8.42 10.38 9.65
CA ALA A 177 9.19 11.56 10.03
C ALA A 177 8.39 12.87 9.88
N GLY A 178 7.32 12.85 9.07
CA GLY A 178 6.52 14.02 8.76
C GLY A 178 5.77 14.65 9.96
N PRO A 179 5.24 15.89 9.81
CA PRO A 179 4.58 16.60 10.90
C PRO A 179 3.37 15.88 11.52
N LEU A 180 2.60 15.12 10.72
CA LEU A 180 1.51 14.29 11.23
C LEU A 180 1.95 13.29 12.30
N TRP A 181 3.15 12.73 12.13
CA TRP A 181 3.73 11.79 13.09
C TRP A 181 4.30 12.51 14.29
N ARG A 182 5.01 13.62 14.08
CA ARG A 182 5.51 14.45 15.19
C ARG A 182 4.40 14.93 16.12
N GLU A 183 3.24 15.27 15.56
CA GLU A 183 2.08 15.79 16.30
C GLU A 183 1.19 14.68 16.91
N GLY A 184 1.49 13.41 16.63
CA GLY A 184 0.74 12.27 17.15
C GLY A 184 -0.55 11.95 16.38
N GLU A 185 -0.90 12.72 15.35
CA GLU A 185 -2.15 12.57 14.59
C GLU A 185 -2.15 11.26 13.79
N ALA A 186 -1.02 10.91 13.17
CA ALA A 186 -0.89 9.64 12.47
C ALA A 186 -1.04 8.43 13.44
N GLN A 187 -0.41 8.48 14.61
CA GLN A 187 -0.48 7.42 15.62
C GLN A 187 -1.90 7.24 16.15
N ARG A 188 -2.60 8.34 16.45
CA ARG A 188 -4.01 8.31 16.86
C ARG A 188 -4.91 7.73 15.76
N LEU A 189 -4.65 8.09 14.51
CA LEU A 189 -5.40 7.54 13.37
C LEU A 189 -5.15 6.04 13.19
N LEU A 190 -3.89 5.60 13.27
CA LEU A 190 -3.53 4.19 13.21
C LEU A 190 -4.19 3.37 14.32
N HIS A 191 -4.19 3.88 15.56
CA HIS A 191 -4.88 3.24 16.69
C HIS A 191 -6.35 3.00 16.35
N ARG A 192 -7.02 4.04 15.84
CA ARG A 192 -8.43 3.97 15.44
C ARG A 192 -8.68 3.00 14.28
N TRP A 193 -7.78 2.90 13.30
CA TRP A 193 -7.91 1.90 12.23
C TRP A 193 -7.69 0.47 12.73
N ALA A 194 -6.72 0.27 13.62
CA ALA A 194 -6.35 -1.02 14.18
C ALA A 194 -7.45 -1.64 15.06
N GLU A 195 -8.33 -0.82 15.65
CA GLU A 195 -9.50 -1.28 16.42
C GLU A 195 -10.48 -2.13 15.59
N CYS A 196 -10.58 -1.88 14.28
CA CYS A 196 -11.58 -2.52 13.43
C CYS A 196 -10.98 -3.43 12.36
N SER A 197 -9.76 -3.15 11.92
CA SER A 197 -9.17 -3.77 10.74
C SER A 197 -7.67 -3.97 10.88
N PRO A 198 -7.07 -5.01 10.27
CA PRO A 198 -5.63 -5.17 10.24
C PRO A 198 -4.96 -3.94 9.61
N CYS A 199 -4.02 -3.35 10.35
CA CYS A 199 -3.22 -2.23 9.88
C CYS A 199 -1.73 -2.53 10.04
N VAL A 200 -0.94 -2.19 9.03
CA VAL A 200 0.52 -2.31 9.04
C VAL A 200 1.15 -1.04 8.51
N VAL A 201 2.29 -0.66 9.07
CA VAL A 201 3.14 0.42 8.55
C VAL A 201 4.32 -0.22 7.81
N VAL A 202 4.47 0.13 6.54
CA VAL A 202 5.60 -0.23 5.68
C VAL A 202 6.57 0.96 5.70
N GLN A 203 7.68 0.76 6.38
CA GLN A 203 8.67 1.81 6.63
C GLN A 203 9.83 1.69 5.60
N PRO A 204 9.92 2.60 4.61
CA PRO A 204 10.98 2.59 3.59
C PRO A 204 12.40 2.76 4.13
N LEU A 205 12.55 3.47 5.25
CA LEU A 205 13.86 3.82 5.76
C LEU A 205 14.66 2.55 6.12
N PRO A 206 15.99 2.53 5.92
CA PRO A 206 16.85 1.50 6.47
C PRO A 206 16.61 1.34 7.98
N GLN A 207 16.58 0.10 8.48
CA GLN A 207 16.21 -0.22 9.88
C GLN A 207 17.01 0.58 10.93
N ARG A 208 18.28 0.89 10.64
CA ARG A 208 19.14 1.74 11.52
C ARG A 208 18.59 3.15 11.76
N LEU A 209 17.68 3.64 10.92
CA LEU A 209 17.07 4.97 11.02
C LEU A 209 15.68 4.94 11.68
N TRP A 210 15.12 3.77 11.97
CA TRP A 210 13.76 3.67 12.53
C TRP A 210 13.64 4.33 13.90
N SER A 211 14.69 4.27 14.72
CA SER A 211 14.77 4.96 16.02
C SER A 211 14.73 6.49 15.92
N ARG A 212 14.89 7.05 14.71
CA ARG A 212 14.81 8.49 14.45
C ARG A 212 13.44 8.92 13.90
N SER A 213 12.53 7.98 13.70
CA SER A 213 11.15 8.29 13.31
C SER A 213 10.29 8.59 14.54
N TRP A 214 9.14 9.22 14.33
CA TRP A 214 8.16 9.49 15.40
C TRP A 214 7.23 8.30 15.68
N LEU A 215 7.52 7.13 15.10
CA LEU A 215 6.85 5.88 15.41
C LEU A 215 7.83 4.96 16.16
N PRO A 216 7.69 4.82 17.49
CA PRO A 216 8.50 3.90 18.26
C PRO A 216 8.39 2.48 17.69
N THR A 217 9.51 1.78 17.61
CA THR A 217 9.56 0.42 17.07
C THR A 217 10.25 -0.52 18.05
N GLU A 218 9.70 -1.73 18.15
CA GLU A 218 10.30 -2.84 18.88
C GLU A 218 10.50 -3.99 17.90
N ARG A 219 11.69 -4.61 17.94
CA ARG A 219 12.03 -5.70 17.05
C ARG A 219 11.47 -7.00 17.62
N GLY A 220 10.82 -7.79 16.77
CA GLY A 220 10.29 -9.09 17.17
C GLY A 220 9.46 -9.73 16.08
N VAL A 221 8.87 -10.87 16.40
CA VAL A 221 8.03 -11.66 15.51
C VAL A 221 6.57 -11.53 15.94
N LEU A 222 5.74 -11.06 15.01
CA LEU A 222 4.29 -11.13 15.14
C LEU A 222 3.79 -12.47 14.60
N THR A 223 3.13 -13.24 15.46
CA THR A 223 2.47 -14.50 15.11
C THR A 223 0.97 -14.37 15.30
N ARG A 224 0.20 -15.04 14.46
CA ARG A 224 -1.24 -15.22 14.66
C ARG A 224 -1.46 -16.66 15.12
N ALA A 225 -2.19 -16.84 16.22
CA ALA A 225 -2.62 -18.18 16.62
C ALA A 225 -3.51 -18.79 15.53
N GLU A 226 -3.27 -20.05 15.16
CA GLU A 226 -4.09 -20.75 14.16
C GLU A 226 -5.53 -20.91 14.66
N GLY A 227 -6.50 -20.66 13.76
CA GLY A 227 -7.93 -20.69 14.06
C GLY A 227 -8.56 -19.29 14.20
N GLY A 228 -9.32 -18.87 13.19
CA GLY A 228 -10.16 -17.66 13.24
C GLY A 228 -9.42 -16.33 13.41
N SER A 229 -10.14 -15.27 13.84
CA SER A 229 -9.60 -13.93 14.09
C SER A 229 -8.72 -13.88 15.36
N GLY A 230 -7.75 -14.80 15.46
CA GLY A 230 -6.86 -14.94 16.61
C GLY A 230 -6.08 -13.66 16.90
N LYS A 231 -5.94 -13.36 18.19
CA LYS A 231 -5.12 -12.27 18.73
C LYS A 231 -3.70 -12.39 18.18
N LEU A 232 -3.13 -11.29 17.69
CA LEU A 232 -1.70 -11.25 17.34
C LEU A 232 -0.88 -11.39 18.61
N ARG A 233 0.13 -12.25 18.57
CA ARG A 233 1.13 -12.42 19.62
C ARG A 233 2.44 -11.84 19.13
N PHE A 234 2.99 -10.91 19.89
CA PHE A 234 4.32 -10.36 19.64
C PHE A 234 5.33 -11.08 20.51
N ARG A 235 6.41 -11.58 19.90
CA ARG A 235 7.56 -12.12 20.60
C ARG A 235 8.75 -11.19 20.32
N PRO A 236 9.26 -10.44 21.32
CA PRO A 236 10.44 -9.61 21.11
C PRO A 236 11.66 -10.47 20.78
N ASP A 237 12.61 -9.87 20.08
CA ASP A 237 13.89 -10.50 19.74
C ASP A 237 14.92 -10.46 20.89
#